data_AF-A0A1L4D011-F1
#
_entry.id   AF-A0A1L4D011-F1
#
_cell.length_a   1.000
_cell.length_b   1.000
_cell.length_c   1.000
_cell.angle_alpha   90.00
_cell.angle_beta   90.00
_cell.angle_gamma   90.00
#
_symmetry.space_group_name_H-M   'P 1'
#
loop_
_entity.id
_entity.type
_entity.pdbx_description
1 polymer ?
#
loop_
_entity_poly.entity_id
_entity_poly.type
_entity_poly.pdbx_seq_one_letter_code
_entity_poly.pdbx_strand_id
1 'polypeptide(L)'
;MNSTQTAPPNTAPSPSAKKLFQLNAKPDAMQASIPARTQISPDIVKLSYEQICEYLTKLGYAVKPTQEAYEELKKCAGSNTKQFDSEFILLKGIPYSPAKPATIKWLNPPTMPKDLIRPNVPFGIIRQASEAVQAKTIFGQEIPHVQEKQEKEEKKIVTITTHPNFIIDQNGEMKCEKGGQALILPNGKIDFADVYTVKDVRPDQIQKVTFPCSVVVKCELQGNFTWIVEGDLTVEQFWTAQGITVQGNVTAKSGIQTNNSSDDSKAVRIQGNLDAIFIQSSCFIVEGNIKVEKGILASRITTSGNLECLGDPGKISGSEIIMNKGTINAKIIGSEKDKPTYIKYFAEDNANNSTVATLAEGTRIQIRKTNIIIKFDQPWPPPK
;
A
#
# COMPACT_ATOMS: atom_id res chain seq x y z
N MET A 1 -7.59 -45.64 -75.26
CA MET A 1 -8.94 -45.66 -74.64
C MET A 1 -8.75 -45.27 -73.18
N ASN A 2 -9.35 -44.25 -72.59
CA ASN A 2 -10.16 -43.13 -73.05
C ASN A 2 -9.97 -42.03 -72.00
N SER A 3 -9.76 -40.80 -72.47
CA SER A 3 -9.94 -39.58 -71.72
C SER A 3 -11.39 -39.44 -71.24
N THR A 4 -11.60 -39.02 -70.01
CA THR A 4 -12.86 -38.37 -69.60
C THR A 4 -12.54 -37.09 -68.86
N GLN A 5 -12.66 -36.00 -69.62
CA GLN A 5 -12.88 -34.64 -69.15
C GLN A 5 -14.17 -34.59 -68.33
N THR A 6 -14.12 -33.95 -67.16
CA THR A 6 -15.31 -33.41 -66.50
C THR A 6 -15.20 -31.90 -66.48
N ALA A 7 -16.20 -31.26 -67.07
CA ALA A 7 -16.33 -29.84 -67.32
C ALA A 7 -16.34 -29.00 -66.02
N PRO A 8 -15.89 -27.73 -66.07
CA PRO A 8 -16.04 -26.80 -64.96
C PRO A 8 -17.52 -26.42 -64.76
N PRO A 9 -17.98 -26.24 -63.51
CA PRO A 9 -19.31 -25.72 -63.25
C PRO A 9 -19.39 -24.27 -63.70
N ASN A 10 -20.27 -24.06 -64.67
CA ASN A 10 -20.63 -22.79 -65.24
C ASN A 10 -21.51 -22.01 -64.24
N THR A 11 -20.90 -21.22 -63.36
CA THR A 11 -21.64 -20.22 -62.55
C THR A 11 -21.63 -18.87 -63.26
N ALA A 12 -22.81 -18.47 -63.72
CA ALA A 12 -23.10 -17.16 -64.29
C ALA A 12 -22.62 -16.00 -63.37
N PRO A 13 -22.26 -14.84 -63.95
CA PRO A 13 -21.83 -13.68 -63.17
C PRO A 13 -22.99 -13.17 -62.32
N SER A 14 -22.78 -13.17 -61.00
CA SER A 14 -23.60 -12.48 -60.01
C SER A 14 -23.75 -11.00 -60.40
N PRO A 15 -24.95 -10.39 -60.26
CA PRO A 15 -25.23 -9.05 -60.75
C PRO A 15 -24.24 -8.04 -60.15
N SER A 16 -23.75 -7.16 -61.03
CA SER A 16 -22.85 -6.04 -60.78
C SER A 16 -23.18 -5.31 -59.48
N ALA A 17 -22.48 -5.68 -58.40
CA ALA A 17 -22.48 -4.89 -57.17
C ALA A 17 -21.94 -3.50 -57.51
N LYS A 18 -22.79 -2.46 -57.39
CA LYS A 18 -22.36 -1.07 -57.54
C LYS A 18 -21.16 -0.84 -56.63
N LYS A 19 -19.98 -0.59 -57.21
CA LYS A 19 -18.77 -0.26 -56.45
C LYS A 19 -19.01 1.07 -55.73
N LEU A 20 -19.03 1.03 -54.39
CA LEU A 20 -19.25 2.21 -53.57
C LEU A 20 -18.01 3.12 -53.54
N PHE A 21 -16.83 2.50 -53.57
CA PHE A 21 -15.51 3.14 -53.64
C PHE A 21 -14.46 2.09 -53.99
N GLN A 22 -13.27 2.54 -54.41
CA GLN A 22 -12.12 1.68 -54.67
C GLN A 22 -11.18 1.71 -53.47
N LEU A 23 -10.72 0.52 -53.06
CA LEU A 23 -9.65 0.35 -52.09
C LEU A 23 -8.41 -0.21 -52.77
N ASN A 24 -7.26 0.36 -52.45
CA ASN A 24 -5.97 -0.19 -52.78
C ASN A 24 -5.33 -0.73 -51.50
N ALA A 25 -5.12 -2.04 -51.46
CA ALA A 25 -4.31 -2.65 -50.41
C ALA A 25 -2.83 -2.36 -50.69
N LYS A 26 -2.08 -1.98 -49.65
CA LYS A 26 -0.63 -1.86 -49.75
C LYS A 26 0.01 -3.26 -49.96
N PRO A 27 1.22 -3.33 -50.55
CA PRO A 27 1.91 -4.60 -50.79
C PRO A 27 2.19 -5.42 -49.53
N ASP A 28 2.26 -4.75 -48.37
CA ASP A 28 2.41 -5.37 -47.06
C ASP A 28 1.13 -6.05 -46.54
N ALA A 29 0.00 -5.87 -47.23
CA ALA A 29 -1.34 -6.32 -46.82
C ALA A 29 -1.76 -5.85 -45.41
N MET A 30 -1.11 -4.84 -44.85
CA MET A 30 -1.39 -4.31 -43.51
C MET A 30 -2.27 -3.07 -43.56
N GLN A 31 -2.44 -2.45 -44.72
CA GLN A 31 -3.31 -1.28 -44.87
C GLN A 31 -4.08 -1.36 -46.18
N ALA A 32 -5.34 -0.94 -46.16
CA ALA A 32 -6.07 -0.59 -47.38
C ALA A 32 -6.58 0.84 -47.30
N SER A 33 -6.38 1.58 -48.38
CA SER A 33 -6.66 2.99 -48.48
C SER A 33 -7.53 3.30 -49.69
N ILE A 34 -8.30 4.38 -49.60
CA ILE A 34 -8.96 5.00 -50.73
C ILE A 34 -7.94 5.95 -51.37
N PRO A 35 -7.58 5.76 -52.65
CA PRO A 35 -6.59 6.62 -53.30
C PRO A 35 -7.08 8.06 -53.40
N ALA A 36 -6.15 9.01 -53.35
CA ALA A 36 -6.46 10.43 -53.51
C ALA A 36 -7.25 10.68 -54.81
N ARG A 37 -8.22 11.59 -54.76
CA ARG A 37 -9.09 11.99 -55.89
C ARG A 37 -9.94 10.88 -56.49
N THR A 38 -10.15 9.78 -55.76
CA THR A 38 -11.08 8.73 -56.15
C THR A 38 -12.50 9.14 -55.77
N GLN A 39 -13.44 9.00 -56.72
CA GLN A 39 -14.86 9.29 -56.42
C GLN A 39 -15.48 8.25 -55.50
N ILE A 40 -16.23 8.76 -54.52
CA ILE A 40 -16.94 7.99 -53.52
C ILE A 40 -18.45 8.10 -53.80
N SER A 41 -19.16 6.97 -53.75
CA SER A 41 -20.59 6.94 -53.99
C SER A 41 -21.35 7.70 -52.89
N PRO A 42 -22.30 8.59 -53.24
CA PRO A 42 -23.14 9.28 -52.26
C PRO A 42 -24.06 8.33 -51.49
N ASP A 43 -24.28 7.12 -52.01
CA ASP A 43 -25.13 6.11 -51.35
C ASP A 43 -24.57 5.68 -49.99
N ILE A 44 -23.26 5.88 -49.74
CA ILE A 44 -22.60 5.55 -48.47
C ILE A 44 -23.19 6.33 -47.29
N VAL A 45 -23.68 7.54 -47.51
CA VAL A 45 -24.28 8.38 -46.46
C VAL A 45 -25.46 7.66 -45.80
N LYS A 46 -26.19 6.84 -46.58
CA LYS A 46 -27.38 6.11 -46.14
C LYS A 46 -27.06 4.74 -45.51
N LEU A 47 -25.82 4.27 -45.56
CA LEU A 47 -25.44 2.94 -45.07
C LEU A 47 -25.09 2.94 -43.59
N SER A 48 -25.51 1.90 -42.85
CA SER A 48 -25.09 1.67 -41.46
C SER A 48 -23.64 1.19 -41.37
N TYR A 49 -23.06 1.21 -40.17
CA TYR A 49 -21.71 0.68 -39.94
C TYR A 49 -21.65 -0.82 -40.27
N GLU A 50 -22.67 -1.60 -39.91
CA GLU A 50 -22.73 -3.02 -40.25
C GLU A 50 -22.78 -3.23 -41.77
N GLN A 51 -23.56 -2.43 -42.50
CA GLN A 51 -23.67 -2.55 -43.96
C GLN A 51 -22.35 -2.25 -44.69
N ILE A 52 -21.56 -1.30 -44.19
CA ILE A 52 -20.20 -1.06 -44.72
C ILE A 52 -19.27 -2.21 -44.38
N CYS A 53 -19.34 -2.77 -43.16
CA CYS A 53 -18.56 -3.95 -42.79
C CYS A 53 -18.90 -5.17 -43.67
N GLU A 54 -20.18 -5.40 -43.96
CA GLU A 54 -20.61 -6.46 -44.87
C GLU A 54 -20.12 -6.25 -46.30
N TYR A 55 -20.16 -5.01 -46.79
CA TYR A 55 -19.60 -4.66 -48.10
C TYR A 55 -18.09 -4.94 -48.17
N LEU A 56 -17.33 -4.55 -47.15
CA LEU A 56 -15.89 -4.83 -47.06
C LEU A 56 -15.59 -6.32 -46.97
N THR A 57 -16.43 -7.07 -46.24
CA THR A 57 -16.33 -8.54 -46.16
C THR A 57 -16.57 -9.18 -47.53
N LYS A 58 -17.55 -8.69 -48.31
CA LYS A 58 -17.80 -9.13 -49.69
C LYS A 58 -16.64 -8.81 -50.64
N LEU A 59 -15.86 -7.77 -50.35
CA LEU A 59 -14.62 -7.44 -51.08
C LEU A 59 -13.40 -8.27 -50.62
N GLY A 60 -13.56 -9.14 -49.63
CA GLY A 60 -12.50 -10.03 -49.13
C GLY A 60 -11.72 -9.49 -47.93
N TYR A 61 -12.08 -8.34 -47.36
CA TYR A 61 -11.43 -7.80 -46.16
C TYR A 61 -12.04 -8.40 -44.89
N ALA A 62 -11.18 -8.92 -44.01
CA ALA A 62 -11.61 -9.50 -42.73
C ALA A 62 -11.61 -8.48 -41.57
N VAL A 63 -10.89 -7.38 -41.72
CA VAL A 63 -10.78 -6.34 -40.69
C VAL A 63 -11.85 -5.27 -40.89
N LYS A 64 -12.48 -4.85 -39.79
CA LYS A 64 -13.48 -3.78 -39.79
C LYS A 64 -12.80 -2.40 -39.68
N PRO A 65 -13.34 -1.36 -40.34
CA PRO A 65 -12.83 0.01 -40.19
C PRO A 65 -13.07 0.52 -38.76
N THR A 66 -12.23 1.43 -38.28
CA THR A 66 -12.46 2.10 -37.00
C THR A 66 -13.70 3.00 -37.10
N GLN A 67 -14.33 3.28 -35.96
CA GLN A 67 -15.51 4.16 -35.91
C GLN A 67 -15.19 5.55 -36.49
N GLU A 68 -14.02 6.09 -36.15
CA GLU A 68 -13.50 7.36 -36.69
C GLU A 68 -13.36 7.31 -38.23
N ALA A 69 -12.76 6.25 -38.77
CA ALA A 69 -12.58 6.12 -40.21
C ALA A 69 -13.90 5.97 -40.97
N TYR A 70 -14.90 5.32 -40.35
CA TYR A 70 -16.25 5.22 -40.88
C TYR A 70 -16.96 6.58 -40.94
N GLU A 71 -16.88 7.37 -39.87
CA GLU A 71 -17.50 8.70 -39.82
C GLU A 71 -16.86 9.65 -40.83
N GLU A 72 -15.54 9.58 -40.98
CA GLU A 72 -14.80 10.37 -41.96
C GLU A 72 -15.16 9.99 -43.40
N LEU A 73 -15.32 8.68 -43.68
CA LEU A 73 -15.81 8.18 -44.96
C LEU A 73 -17.21 8.72 -45.29
N LYS A 74 -18.14 8.69 -44.31
CA LYS A 74 -19.50 9.23 -44.47
C LYS A 74 -19.50 10.73 -44.72
N LYS A 75 -18.69 11.48 -43.97
CA LYS A 75 -18.54 12.93 -44.13
C LYS A 75 -18.04 13.27 -45.53
N CYS A 76 -17.09 12.51 -46.05
CA CYS A 76 -16.58 12.68 -47.40
C CYS A 76 -17.66 12.35 -48.46
N ALA A 77 -18.42 11.27 -48.30
CA ALA A 77 -19.49 10.89 -49.24
C ALA A 77 -20.64 11.92 -49.30
N GLY A 78 -20.87 12.66 -48.21
CA GLY A 78 -21.86 13.75 -48.15
C GLY A 78 -21.33 15.13 -48.59
N SER A 79 -20.04 15.26 -48.89
CA SER A 79 -19.45 16.53 -49.30
C SER A 79 -19.75 16.85 -50.78
N ASN A 80 -19.53 18.09 -51.20
CA ASN A 80 -19.67 18.49 -52.61
C ASN A 80 -18.59 17.86 -53.50
N THR A 81 -17.42 17.53 -52.95
CA THR A 81 -16.28 17.00 -53.69
C THR A 81 -16.28 15.48 -53.81
N LYS A 82 -16.86 14.77 -52.83
CA LYS A 82 -17.01 13.29 -52.79
C LYS A 82 -15.70 12.53 -53.06
N GLN A 83 -14.59 13.11 -52.66
CA GLN A 83 -13.24 12.58 -52.84
C GLN A 83 -12.32 13.10 -51.73
N PHE A 84 -11.28 12.33 -51.41
CA PHE A 84 -10.21 12.77 -50.50
C PHE A 84 -9.07 13.43 -51.28
N ASP A 85 -8.46 14.46 -50.69
CA ASP A 85 -7.30 15.15 -51.29
C ASP A 85 -6.01 14.33 -51.20
N SER A 86 -5.92 13.45 -50.20
CA SER A 86 -4.81 12.54 -49.95
C SER A 86 -5.30 11.09 -49.82
N GLU A 87 -4.35 10.16 -49.74
CA GLU A 87 -4.66 8.74 -49.52
C GLU A 87 -5.28 8.53 -48.13
N PHE A 88 -6.52 8.03 -48.10
CA PHE A 88 -7.28 7.84 -46.86
C PHE A 88 -7.22 6.38 -46.42
N ILE A 89 -6.58 6.11 -45.28
CA ILE A 89 -6.45 4.74 -44.75
C ILE A 89 -7.76 4.32 -44.08
N LEU A 90 -8.54 3.48 -44.76
CA LEU A 90 -9.80 2.98 -44.23
C LEU A 90 -9.60 1.74 -43.34
N LEU A 91 -8.65 0.86 -43.70
CA LEU A 91 -8.39 -0.40 -43.00
C LEU A 91 -6.94 -0.50 -42.56
N LYS A 92 -6.74 -0.98 -41.34
CA LYS A 92 -5.43 -1.29 -40.76
C LYS A 92 -5.46 -2.71 -40.19
N GLY A 93 -4.50 -3.54 -40.57
CA GLY A 93 -4.29 -4.87 -40.01
C GLY A 93 -3.94 -4.79 -38.53
N ILE A 94 -4.02 -5.93 -37.86
CA ILE A 94 -3.67 -6.03 -36.44
C ILE A 94 -2.15 -6.24 -36.38
N PRO A 95 -1.37 -5.30 -35.83
CA PRO A 95 0.08 -5.49 -35.70
C PRO A 95 0.38 -6.56 -34.65
N TYR A 96 1.57 -7.16 -34.74
CA TYR A 96 2.05 -8.06 -33.71
C TYR A 96 2.15 -7.32 -32.37
N SER A 97 1.56 -7.89 -31.32
CA SER A 97 1.77 -7.44 -29.94
C SER A 97 2.43 -8.56 -29.15
N PRO A 98 3.62 -8.34 -28.58
CA PRO A 98 4.26 -9.35 -27.74
C PRO A 98 3.45 -9.59 -26.46
N ALA A 99 3.61 -10.78 -25.88
CA ALA A 99 3.04 -11.11 -24.59
C ALA A 99 3.59 -10.17 -23.51
N LYS A 100 2.73 -9.69 -22.61
CA LYS A 100 3.12 -8.84 -21.48
C LYS A 100 2.84 -9.57 -20.16
N PRO A 101 3.79 -9.59 -19.21
CA PRO A 101 3.56 -10.19 -17.91
C PRO A 101 2.56 -9.36 -17.09
N ALA A 102 1.93 -10.00 -16.11
CA ALA A 102 1.12 -9.29 -15.14
C ALA A 102 2.02 -8.38 -14.29
N THR A 103 1.59 -7.13 -14.03
CA THR A 103 2.37 -6.15 -13.27
C THR A 103 1.52 -5.45 -12.23
N ILE A 104 2.14 -5.13 -11.10
CA ILE A 104 1.55 -4.30 -10.04
C ILE A 104 2.35 -2.99 -10.00
N LYS A 105 1.67 -1.87 -10.27
CA LYS A 105 2.24 -0.54 -10.08
C LYS A 105 1.75 0.00 -8.74
N TRP A 106 2.65 0.14 -7.77
CA TRP A 106 2.34 0.77 -6.49
C TRP A 106 2.16 2.28 -6.63
N LEU A 107 1.13 2.82 -5.98
CA LEU A 107 0.74 4.23 -6.05
C LEU A 107 1.19 5.04 -4.83
N ASN A 108 1.63 4.38 -3.76
CA ASN A 108 2.13 5.08 -2.58
C ASN A 108 3.37 5.93 -2.90
N PRO A 109 3.52 7.11 -2.28
CA PRO A 109 4.67 7.97 -2.49
C PRO A 109 5.96 7.29 -1.99
N PRO A 110 7.15 7.70 -2.49
CA PRO A 110 8.43 7.12 -2.07
C PRO A 110 8.73 7.21 -0.57
N THR A 111 8.12 8.18 0.12
CA THR A 111 8.24 8.43 1.56
C THR A 111 7.33 7.53 2.41
N MET A 112 6.72 6.51 1.82
CA MET A 112 5.78 5.60 2.47
C MET A 112 6.02 4.18 1.97
N PRO A 113 5.77 3.14 2.81
CA PRO A 113 5.85 1.77 2.34
C PRO A 113 4.88 1.51 1.19
N LYS A 114 5.36 0.78 0.17
CA LYS A 114 4.60 0.50 -1.05
C LYS A 114 3.34 -0.33 -0.78
N ASP A 115 3.43 -1.20 0.21
CA ASP A 115 2.43 -2.18 0.64
C ASP A 115 1.52 -1.69 1.78
N LEU A 116 1.69 -0.46 2.27
CA LEU A 116 0.80 0.13 3.27
C LEU A 116 -0.54 0.51 2.63
N ILE A 117 -1.63 -0.02 3.17
CA ILE A 117 -2.98 0.27 2.70
C ILE A 117 -3.59 1.34 3.59
N ARG A 118 -4.15 2.37 2.95
CA ARG A 118 -4.93 3.42 3.62
C ARG A 118 -6.41 3.29 3.26
N PRO A 119 -7.33 3.47 4.23
CA PRO A 119 -8.77 3.41 4.00
C PRO A 119 -9.19 4.25 2.79
N ASN A 120 -9.86 3.61 1.84
CA ASN A 120 -10.45 4.21 0.64
C ASN A 120 -9.48 4.94 -0.30
N VAL A 121 -8.17 4.74 -0.17
CA VAL A 121 -7.16 5.34 -1.04
C VAL A 121 -6.59 4.29 -2.01
N PRO A 122 -6.50 4.57 -3.32
CA PRO A 122 -5.78 3.71 -4.25
C PRO A 122 -4.34 3.46 -3.81
N PHE A 123 -3.94 2.20 -3.67
CA PHE A 123 -2.57 1.83 -3.27
C PHE A 123 -1.79 1.12 -4.39
N GLY A 124 -2.46 0.57 -5.40
CA GLY A 124 -1.80 -0.05 -6.54
C GLY A 124 -2.71 -0.19 -7.76
N ILE A 125 -2.11 -0.40 -8.92
CA ILE A 125 -2.78 -0.72 -10.19
C ILE A 125 -2.34 -2.11 -10.62
N ILE A 126 -3.29 -3.02 -10.82
CA ILE A 126 -3.04 -4.34 -11.41
C ILE A 126 -3.23 -4.27 -12.91
N ARG A 127 -2.24 -4.74 -13.66
CA ARG A 127 -2.39 -5.10 -15.07
C ARG A 127 -2.21 -6.59 -15.21
N GLN A 128 -3.25 -7.27 -15.69
CA GLN A 128 -3.18 -8.71 -15.95
C GLN A 128 -2.24 -9.00 -17.12
N ALA A 129 -1.74 -10.24 -17.17
CA ALA A 129 -0.93 -10.69 -18.28
C ALA A 129 -1.76 -10.69 -19.58
N SER A 130 -1.12 -10.33 -20.69
CA SER A 130 -1.71 -10.40 -22.02
C SER A 130 -0.92 -11.37 -22.89
N GLU A 131 -1.62 -12.26 -23.58
CA GLU A 131 -1.00 -13.17 -24.54
C GLU A 131 -0.46 -12.41 -25.76
N ALA A 132 0.47 -13.05 -26.48
CA ALA A 132 0.98 -12.48 -27.72
C ALA A 132 -0.12 -12.54 -28.79
N VAL A 133 -0.45 -11.39 -29.38
CA VAL A 133 -1.37 -11.31 -30.51
C VAL A 133 -0.54 -11.38 -31.78
N GLN A 134 -0.74 -12.42 -32.57
CA GLN A 134 -0.09 -12.56 -33.87
C GLN A 134 -0.55 -11.44 -34.82
N ALA A 135 0.35 -10.99 -35.69
CA ALA A 135 -0.01 -9.99 -36.69
C ALA A 135 -1.04 -10.60 -37.66
N LYS A 136 -2.12 -9.87 -37.95
CA LYS A 136 -3.12 -10.23 -38.95
C LYS A 136 -3.20 -9.17 -40.03
N THR A 137 -3.09 -9.58 -41.28
CA THR A 137 -3.31 -8.69 -42.43
C THR A 137 -4.76 -8.20 -42.46
N ILE A 138 -5.05 -7.20 -43.29
CA ILE A 138 -6.43 -6.73 -43.55
C ILE A 138 -7.34 -7.81 -44.15
N PHE A 139 -6.76 -8.90 -44.66
CA PHE A 139 -7.44 -10.08 -45.19
C PHE A 139 -7.59 -11.21 -44.16
N GLY A 140 -7.12 -11.00 -42.92
CA GLY A 140 -7.22 -11.97 -41.83
C GLY A 140 -6.15 -13.07 -41.85
N GLN A 141 -5.16 -12.97 -42.74
CA GLN A 141 -4.04 -13.92 -42.77
C GLN A 141 -3.08 -13.61 -41.61
N GLU A 142 -2.76 -14.63 -40.82
CA GLU A 142 -1.77 -14.53 -39.76
C GLU A 142 -0.37 -14.47 -40.38
N ILE A 143 0.39 -13.43 -40.03
CA ILE A 143 1.79 -13.29 -40.44
C ILE A 143 2.63 -14.05 -39.42
N PRO A 144 3.27 -15.17 -39.78
CA PRO A 144 4.09 -15.92 -38.86
C PRO A 144 5.25 -15.03 -38.38
N HIS A 145 5.33 -14.85 -37.06
CA HIS A 145 6.44 -14.12 -36.46
C HIS A 145 7.66 -15.06 -36.44
N VAL A 146 8.72 -14.68 -37.15
CA VAL A 146 10.03 -15.36 -37.06
C VAL A 146 10.60 -15.04 -35.68
N GLN A 147 10.27 -15.85 -34.69
CA GLN A 147 10.92 -15.80 -33.38
C GLN A 147 12.37 -16.25 -33.58
N GLU A 148 13.33 -15.38 -33.29
CA GLU A 148 14.67 -15.85 -32.91
C GLU A 148 14.50 -16.85 -31.77
N LYS A 149 15.15 -18.02 -31.88
CA LYS A 149 15.13 -19.09 -30.86
C LYS A 149 15.55 -18.54 -29.49
N GLN A 150 14.61 -17.98 -28.75
CA GLN A 150 14.71 -17.84 -27.32
C GLN A 150 13.89 -18.98 -26.73
N GLU A 151 14.54 -19.75 -25.87
CA GLU A 151 14.00 -20.93 -25.21
C GLU A 151 12.57 -20.66 -24.74
N LYS A 152 11.66 -21.55 -25.16
CA LYS A 152 10.29 -21.62 -24.66
C LYS A 152 10.35 -22.03 -23.18
N GLU A 153 10.71 -21.11 -22.30
CA GLU A 153 10.21 -21.18 -20.93
C GLU A 153 8.70 -20.97 -21.02
N GLU A 154 7.95 -22.00 -20.64
CA GLU A 154 6.51 -21.91 -20.41
C GLU A 154 6.27 -20.84 -19.34
N LYS A 155 6.15 -19.58 -19.76
CA LYS A 155 5.78 -18.47 -18.88
C LYS A 155 4.35 -18.71 -18.45
N LYS A 156 4.18 -19.41 -17.31
CA LYS A 156 2.89 -19.58 -16.64
C LYS A 156 2.23 -18.22 -16.54
N ILE A 157 1.05 -18.10 -17.12
CA ILE A 157 0.23 -16.90 -17.01
C ILE A 157 -0.21 -16.82 -15.55
N VAL A 158 0.48 -15.99 -14.77
CA VAL A 158 0.10 -15.72 -13.38
C VAL A 158 -1.08 -14.75 -13.41
N THR A 159 -2.27 -15.26 -13.16
CA THR A 159 -3.44 -14.41 -12.86
C THR A 159 -3.27 -13.84 -11.47
N ILE A 160 -3.18 -12.51 -11.37
CA ILE A 160 -3.12 -11.85 -10.07
C ILE A 160 -4.52 -11.86 -9.48
N THR A 161 -4.74 -12.65 -8.43
CA THR A 161 -5.99 -12.67 -7.67
C THR A 161 -5.88 -11.78 -6.44
N THR A 162 -6.91 -10.98 -6.17
CA THR A 162 -6.96 -10.07 -5.03
C THR A 162 -7.79 -10.62 -3.88
N HIS A 163 -7.51 -10.13 -2.66
CA HIS A 163 -8.33 -10.37 -1.49
C HIS A 163 -9.77 -9.85 -1.69
N PRO A 164 -10.81 -10.50 -1.12
CA PRO A 164 -12.20 -10.03 -1.22
C PRO A 164 -12.45 -8.60 -0.73
N ASN A 165 -11.63 -8.11 0.20
CA ASN A 165 -11.73 -6.73 0.70
C ASN A 165 -11.21 -5.68 -0.28
N PHE A 166 -10.55 -6.09 -1.37
CA PHE A 166 -10.03 -5.17 -2.36
C PHE A 166 -11.08 -4.90 -3.44
N ILE A 167 -11.41 -3.63 -3.60
CA ILE A 167 -12.28 -3.12 -4.64
C ILE A 167 -11.38 -2.69 -5.79
N ILE A 168 -11.54 -3.31 -6.96
CA ILE A 168 -10.83 -2.94 -8.19
C ILE A 168 -11.77 -2.13 -9.07
N ASP A 169 -11.33 -0.95 -9.50
CA ASP A 169 -12.11 -0.12 -10.42
C ASP A 169 -11.85 -0.46 -11.90
N GLN A 170 -12.54 0.22 -12.81
CA GLN A 170 -12.41 0.01 -14.26
C GLN A 170 -10.99 0.27 -14.79
N ASN A 171 -10.19 1.04 -14.07
CA ASN A 171 -8.80 1.37 -14.42
C ASN A 171 -7.79 0.37 -13.84
N GLY A 172 -8.26 -0.61 -13.06
CA GLY A 172 -7.43 -1.58 -12.36
C GLY A 172 -6.85 -1.06 -11.05
N GLU A 173 -7.33 0.07 -10.51
CA GLU A 173 -6.89 0.59 -9.22
C GLU A 173 -7.48 -0.23 -8.07
N MET A 174 -6.63 -0.62 -7.13
CA MET A 174 -7.04 -1.33 -5.92
C MET A 174 -7.25 -0.37 -4.76
N LYS A 175 -8.42 -0.48 -4.12
CA LYS A 175 -8.82 0.22 -2.89
C LYS A 175 -9.25 -0.79 -1.84
N CYS A 176 -9.17 -0.41 -0.57
CA CYS A 176 -9.67 -1.19 0.56
C CYS A 176 -10.33 -0.23 1.55
N GLU A 177 -11.46 -0.62 2.14
CA GLU A 177 -12.11 0.20 3.17
C GLU A 177 -11.32 0.27 4.48
N LYS A 178 -10.51 -0.76 4.76
CA LYS A 178 -9.71 -0.88 5.99
C LYS A 178 -8.24 -0.58 5.74
N GLY A 179 -7.60 0.02 6.75
CA GLY A 179 -6.15 0.17 6.81
C GLY A 179 -5.46 -1.16 7.10
N GLY A 180 -4.25 -1.35 6.58
CA GLY A 180 -3.52 -2.60 6.76
C GLY A 180 -2.31 -2.76 5.85
N GLN A 181 -1.96 -3.99 5.53
CA GLN A 181 -0.83 -4.36 4.67
C GLN A 181 -1.28 -5.25 3.50
N ALA A 182 -0.78 -4.94 2.30
CA ALA A 182 -0.91 -5.79 1.13
C ALA A 182 0.18 -6.87 1.14
N LEU A 183 -0.19 -8.14 1.16
CA LEU A 183 0.75 -9.26 1.17
C LEU A 183 0.78 -9.94 -0.20
N ILE A 184 1.92 -9.91 -0.89
CA ILE A 184 2.10 -10.71 -2.10
C ILE A 184 2.53 -12.12 -1.70
N LEU A 185 1.65 -13.09 -1.93
CA LEU A 185 1.92 -14.51 -1.70
C LEU A 185 2.72 -15.11 -2.88
N PRO A 186 3.50 -16.19 -2.65
CA PRO A 186 4.31 -16.82 -3.70
C PRO A 186 3.53 -17.33 -4.91
N ASN A 187 2.23 -17.57 -4.75
CA ASN A 187 1.34 -18.00 -5.82
C ASN A 187 0.77 -16.84 -6.68
N GLY A 188 1.20 -15.59 -6.43
CA GLY A 188 0.72 -14.40 -7.16
C GLY A 188 -0.59 -13.82 -6.62
N LYS A 189 -1.14 -14.36 -5.52
CA LYS A 189 -2.29 -13.78 -4.83
C LYS A 189 -1.84 -12.59 -3.98
N ILE A 190 -2.60 -11.49 -4.04
CA ILE A 190 -2.45 -10.36 -3.13
C ILE A 190 -3.48 -10.52 -2.01
N ASP A 191 -2.98 -10.70 -0.79
CA ASP A 191 -3.76 -10.84 0.42
C ASP A 191 -3.81 -9.55 1.25
N PHE A 192 -4.70 -9.49 2.23
CA PHE A 192 -4.86 -8.38 3.15
C PHE A 192 -4.57 -8.81 4.59
N ALA A 193 -3.70 -8.07 5.28
CA ALA A 193 -3.56 -8.14 6.72
C ALA A 193 -4.03 -6.82 7.35
N ASP A 194 -4.77 -6.92 8.44
CA ASP A 194 -5.23 -5.80 9.29
C ASP A 194 -4.13 -5.23 10.19
N VAL A 195 -2.95 -5.86 10.18
CA VAL A 195 -1.75 -5.43 10.92
C VAL A 195 -0.63 -5.17 9.93
N TYR A 196 0.07 -4.06 10.10
CA TYR A 196 1.26 -3.73 9.32
C TYR A 196 2.53 -4.25 10.01
N THR A 197 3.28 -5.13 9.33
CA THR A 197 4.52 -5.69 9.86
C THR A 197 5.74 -4.93 9.35
N VAL A 198 6.46 -4.26 10.26
CA VAL A 198 7.75 -3.62 9.98
C VAL A 198 8.87 -4.65 10.21
N LYS A 199 9.52 -5.09 9.14
CA LYS A 199 10.66 -6.03 9.20
C LYS A 199 12.02 -5.35 9.14
N ASP A 200 12.06 -4.15 8.58
CA ASP A 200 13.27 -3.34 8.46
C ASP A 200 12.86 -1.87 8.55
N VAL A 201 13.64 -1.09 9.31
CA VAL A 201 13.40 0.33 9.51
C VAL A 201 14.40 1.09 8.66
N ARG A 202 13.94 1.51 7.48
CA ARG A 202 14.70 2.37 6.58
C ARG A 202 14.31 3.84 6.81
N PRO A 203 15.15 4.65 7.49
CA PRO A 203 14.74 5.99 7.91
C PRO A 203 14.27 6.89 6.77
N ASP A 204 14.81 6.71 5.55
CA ASP A 204 14.42 7.44 4.34
C ASP A 204 12.97 7.17 3.90
N GLN A 205 12.43 5.98 4.17
CA GLN A 205 11.10 5.57 3.72
C GLN A 205 10.03 5.64 4.78
N ILE A 206 10.41 5.53 6.04
CA ILE A 206 9.46 5.47 7.14
C ILE A 206 9.68 6.54 8.18
N GLN A 207 10.35 7.66 7.88
CA GLN A 207 10.54 8.71 8.89
C GLN A 207 9.21 9.25 9.43
N LYS A 208 8.26 9.53 8.52
CA LYS A 208 6.98 10.16 8.81
C LYS A 208 5.87 9.34 8.15
N VAL A 209 5.17 8.54 8.95
CA VAL A 209 4.13 7.63 8.47
C VAL A 209 2.97 7.62 9.46
N THR A 210 1.75 7.69 8.92
CA THR A 210 0.54 7.39 9.66
C THR A 210 0.10 5.99 9.29
N PHE A 211 0.04 5.10 10.28
CA PHE A 211 -0.44 3.73 10.15
C PHE A 211 -1.91 3.68 10.59
N PRO A 212 -2.86 3.51 9.65
CA PRO A 212 -4.29 3.46 9.94
C PRO A 212 -4.73 2.08 10.47
N CYS A 213 -3.83 1.39 11.15
CA CYS A 213 -3.98 0.01 11.61
C CYS A 213 -2.97 -0.27 12.73
N SER A 214 -3.05 -1.45 13.33
CA SER A 214 -2.05 -1.90 14.30
C SER A 214 -0.72 -2.21 13.61
N VAL A 215 0.38 -2.02 14.33
CA VAL A 215 1.74 -2.19 13.80
C VAL A 215 2.50 -3.20 14.65
N VAL A 216 3.19 -4.13 13.99
CA VAL A 216 4.13 -5.06 14.63
C VAL A 216 5.52 -4.82 14.07
N VAL A 217 6.45 -4.40 14.92
CA VAL A 217 7.85 -4.16 14.57
C VAL A 217 8.69 -5.37 14.98
N LYS A 218 9.20 -6.09 13.98
CA LYS A 218 9.99 -7.33 14.18
C LYS A 218 11.50 -7.10 14.21
N CYS A 219 11.94 -5.87 13.99
CA CYS A 219 13.33 -5.44 14.04
C CYS A 219 13.56 -4.41 15.15
N GLU A 220 14.82 -4.02 15.36
CA GLU A 220 15.16 -2.94 16.28
C GLU A 220 14.52 -1.62 15.80
N LEU A 221 13.83 -0.96 16.72
CA LEU A 221 13.15 0.30 16.42
C LEU A 221 14.05 1.46 16.87
N GLN A 222 14.86 1.98 15.95
CA GLN A 222 15.87 3.00 16.23
C GLN A 222 15.71 4.26 15.37
N GLY A 223 15.91 5.43 15.97
CA GLY A 223 15.92 6.72 15.27
C GLY A 223 14.86 7.72 15.75
N ASN A 224 14.76 8.85 15.05
CA ASN A 224 13.77 9.88 15.34
C ASN A 224 12.68 9.84 14.28
N PHE A 225 11.49 9.42 14.71
CA PHE A 225 10.34 9.26 13.84
C PHE A 225 9.26 10.31 14.08
N THR A 226 8.31 10.35 13.18
CA THR A 226 7.02 11.01 13.36
C THR A 226 5.96 10.00 12.96
N TRP A 227 5.81 8.96 13.79
CA TRP A 227 4.84 7.89 13.58
C TRP A 227 3.56 8.21 14.30
N ILE A 228 2.44 7.99 13.61
CA ILE A 228 1.11 7.98 14.20
C ILE A 228 0.54 6.60 13.93
N VAL A 229 0.29 5.83 15.00
CA VAL A 229 -0.31 4.50 14.92
C VAL A 229 -1.73 4.61 15.47
N GLU A 230 -2.73 4.39 14.62
CA GLU A 230 -4.15 4.45 15.01
C GLU A 230 -4.60 3.20 15.76
N GLY A 231 -3.93 2.06 15.53
CA GLY A 231 -4.16 0.83 16.28
C GLY A 231 -3.18 0.64 17.44
N ASP A 232 -2.93 -0.63 17.76
CA ASP A 232 -1.93 -1.04 18.75
C ASP A 232 -0.53 -1.08 18.13
N LEU A 233 0.50 -0.92 18.96
CA LEU A 233 1.91 -1.06 18.57
C LEU A 233 2.59 -2.17 19.38
N THR A 234 3.09 -3.18 18.69
CA THR A 234 3.96 -4.20 19.29
C THR A 234 5.38 -4.05 18.76
N VAL A 235 6.36 -3.96 19.66
CA VAL A 235 7.78 -3.95 19.31
C VAL A 235 8.43 -5.20 19.88
N GLU A 236 8.93 -6.07 19.01
CA GLU A 236 9.49 -7.38 19.40
C GLU A 236 10.96 -7.31 19.80
N GLN A 237 11.70 -6.34 19.27
CA GLN A 237 13.13 -6.14 19.55
C GLN A 237 13.36 -4.88 20.39
N PHE A 238 14.62 -4.51 20.57
CA PHE A 238 15.00 -3.36 21.37
C PHE A 238 14.46 -2.05 20.77
N TRP A 239 13.90 -1.20 21.63
CA TRP A 239 13.30 0.08 21.24
C TRP A 239 14.19 1.23 21.70
N THR A 240 14.75 1.99 20.75
CA THR A 240 15.48 3.24 21.02
C THR A 240 14.89 4.48 20.34
N ALA A 241 13.84 4.30 19.54
CA ALA A 241 13.24 5.40 18.79
C ALA A 241 12.37 6.37 19.60
N GLN A 242 12.26 7.60 19.09
CA GLN A 242 11.45 8.69 19.65
C GLN A 242 10.41 9.20 18.64
N GLY A 243 9.48 10.05 19.11
CA GLY A 243 8.51 10.73 18.24
C GLY A 243 7.41 9.82 17.70
N ILE A 244 7.02 8.82 18.49
CA ILE A 244 5.96 7.86 18.16
C ILE A 244 4.72 8.21 18.98
N THR A 245 3.58 8.32 18.31
CA THR A 245 2.26 8.49 18.92
C THR A 245 1.40 7.27 18.60
N VAL A 246 0.80 6.66 19.61
CA VAL A 246 -0.03 5.46 19.50
C VAL A 246 -1.39 5.73 20.14
N GLN A 247 -2.47 5.48 19.40
CA GLN A 247 -3.85 5.61 19.90
C GLN A 247 -4.29 4.37 20.68
N GLY A 248 -3.84 3.19 20.27
CA GLY A 248 -4.09 1.94 20.98
C GLY A 248 -3.11 1.68 22.13
N ASN A 249 -2.96 0.40 22.45
CA ASN A 249 -2.03 -0.12 23.43
C ASN A 249 -0.64 -0.32 22.83
N VAL A 250 0.37 -0.33 23.70
CA VAL A 250 1.75 -0.61 23.35
C VAL A 250 2.25 -1.82 24.11
N THR A 251 2.90 -2.73 23.40
CA THR A 251 3.60 -3.88 23.99
C THR A 251 5.04 -3.91 23.50
N ALA A 252 5.98 -3.67 24.41
CA ALA A 252 7.40 -3.83 24.16
C ALA A 252 7.87 -5.17 24.75
N LYS A 253 8.10 -6.16 23.88
CA LYS A 253 8.57 -7.51 24.29
C LYS A 253 10.05 -7.54 24.66
N SER A 254 10.75 -6.42 24.55
CA SER A 254 12.15 -6.25 24.92
C SER A 254 12.30 -4.97 25.76
N GLY A 255 13.52 -4.47 25.91
CA GLY A 255 13.82 -3.23 26.60
C GLY A 255 13.51 -1.98 25.79
N ILE A 256 13.19 -0.90 26.50
CA ILE A 256 13.02 0.43 25.94
C ILE A 256 14.15 1.33 26.46
N GLN A 257 14.91 1.95 25.57
CA GLN A 257 15.93 2.94 25.88
C GLN A 257 16.04 4.03 24.82
N THR A 258 15.24 5.08 24.93
CA THR A 258 15.22 6.15 23.93
C THR A 258 16.34 7.19 24.09
N ASN A 259 17.11 7.12 25.18
CA ASN A 259 18.17 8.09 25.53
C ASN A 259 17.68 9.55 25.59
N ASN A 260 16.41 9.74 25.95
CA ASN A 260 15.81 11.04 26.18
C ASN A 260 14.79 10.93 27.31
N SER A 261 15.16 11.44 28.49
CA SER A 261 14.34 11.38 29.71
C SER A 261 13.81 12.75 30.15
N SER A 262 13.98 13.81 29.36
CA SER A 262 13.71 15.18 29.81
C SER A 262 12.93 16.07 28.86
N ASP A 263 12.86 15.71 27.57
CA ASP A 263 12.19 16.52 26.55
C ASP A 263 10.81 15.96 26.23
N ASP A 264 9.78 16.57 26.82
CA ASP A 264 8.38 16.21 26.63
C ASP A 264 7.92 16.37 25.16
N SER A 265 8.59 17.20 24.35
CA SER A 265 8.24 17.40 22.92
C SER A 265 8.56 16.17 22.06
N LYS A 266 9.50 15.34 22.53
CA LYS A 266 9.95 14.10 21.87
C LYS A 266 9.47 12.84 22.59
N ALA A 267 8.69 13.00 23.65
CA ALA A 267 8.15 11.88 24.41
C ALA A 267 7.32 10.97 23.51
N VAL A 268 7.40 9.66 23.77
CA VAL A 268 6.50 8.69 23.15
C VAL A 268 5.13 8.84 23.80
N ARG A 269 4.08 8.99 22.99
CA ARG A 269 2.71 9.24 23.44
C ARG A 269 1.84 8.03 23.21
N ILE A 270 1.14 7.59 24.24
CA ILE A 270 0.30 6.40 24.21
C ILE A 270 -1.05 6.75 24.83
N GLN A 271 -2.13 6.59 24.07
CA GLN A 271 -3.48 6.80 24.62
C GLN A 271 -4.01 5.55 25.34
N GLY A 272 -3.62 4.35 24.90
CA GLY A 272 -3.95 3.11 25.58
C GLY A 272 -2.98 2.76 26.72
N ASN A 273 -2.82 1.46 26.97
CA ASN A 273 -1.94 0.93 28.01
C ASN A 273 -0.52 0.69 27.47
N LEU A 274 0.48 0.66 28.36
CA LEU A 274 1.86 0.28 28.05
C LEU A 274 2.25 -0.96 28.84
N ASP A 275 2.64 -2.04 28.15
CA ASP A 275 3.29 -3.21 28.73
C ASP A 275 4.75 -3.29 28.23
N ALA A 276 5.72 -3.35 29.15
CA ALA A 276 7.14 -3.38 28.81
C ALA A 276 7.95 -4.23 29.79
N ILE A 277 9.06 -4.82 29.33
CA ILE A 277 9.97 -5.54 30.22
C ILE A 277 10.76 -4.56 31.12
N PHE A 278 11.33 -3.52 30.54
CA PHE A 278 11.98 -2.44 31.28
C PHE A 278 12.00 -1.14 30.47
N ILE A 279 12.07 -0.02 31.19
CA ILE A 279 12.14 1.32 30.60
C ILE A 279 13.36 2.02 31.19
N GLN A 280 14.27 2.48 30.34
CA GLN A 280 15.50 3.15 30.75
C GLN A 280 15.72 4.45 29.99
N SER A 281 16.18 5.51 30.67
CA SER A 281 16.58 6.78 30.04
C SER A 281 15.57 7.29 29.00
N SER A 282 14.28 7.19 29.31
CA SER A 282 13.20 7.43 28.35
C SER A 282 12.14 8.40 28.88
N CYS A 283 11.40 9.03 27.97
CA CYS A 283 10.32 9.97 28.27
C CYS A 283 9.01 9.48 27.63
N PHE A 284 8.02 9.17 28.47
CA PHE A 284 6.73 8.63 28.04
C PHE A 284 5.57 9.43 28.64
N ILE A 285 4.52 9.61 27.83
CA ILE A 285 3.22 10.11 28.29
C ILE A 285 2.17 9.05 27.93
N VAL A 286 1.56 8.44 28.94
CA VAL A 286 0.63 7.30 28.79
C VAL A 286 -0.70 7.62 29.47
N GLU A 287 -1.78 7.73 28.71
CA GLU A 287 -3.09 8.00 29.31
C GLU A 287 -3.69 6.78 30.03
N GLY A 288 -3.38 5.57 29.55
CA GLY A 288 -3.82 4.32 30.19
C GLY A 288 -2.88 3.83 31.31
N ASN A 289 -3.02 2.55 31.63
CA ASN A 289 -2.21 1.88 32.65
C ASN A 289 -0.82 1.53 32.11
N ILE A 290 0.15 1.49 33.00
CA ILE A 290 1.52 1.09 32.72
C ILE A 290 1.85 -0.17 33.51
N LYS A 291 2.34 -1.19 32.84
CA LYS A 291 2.89 -2.40 33.44
C LYS A 291 4.33 -2.54 32.99
N VAL A 292 5.25 -2.58 33.95
CA VAL A 292 6.69 -2.79 33.70
C VAL A 292 7.19 -3.94 34.54
N GLU A 293 7.75 -4.97 33.91
CA GLU A 293 8.15 -6.18 34.64
C GLU A 293 9.36 -5.93 35.55
N LYS A 294 10.51 -5.55 35.00
CA LYS A 294 11.78 -5.51 35.72
C LYS A 294 12.06 -4.18 36.40
N GLY A 295 11.86 -3.07 35.70
CA GLY A 295 12.13 -1.77 36.29
C GLY A 295 12.04 -0.57 35.35
N ILE A 296 11.94 0.60 35.99
CA ILE A 296 11.92 1.92 35.37
C ILE A 296 13.13 2.69 35.90
N LEU A 297 14.07 3.01 35.01
CA LEU A 297 15.39 3.53 35.38
C LEU A 297 15.67 4.86 34.66
N ALA A 298 16.10 5.87 35.42
CA ALA A 298 16.52 7.16 34.86
C ALA A 298 15.52 7.78 33.86
N SER A 299 14.21 7.54 34.04
CA SER A 299 13.17 7.86 33.06
C SER A 299 12.21 8.92 33.60
N ARG A 300 11.53 9.61 32.69
CA ARG A 300 10.39 10.47 33.03
C ARG A 300 9.13 9.84 32.46
N ILE A 301 8.16 9.58 33.30
CA ILE A 301 6.90 8.96 32.88
C ILE A 301 5.75 9.77 33.46
N THR A 302 4.85 10.21 32.58
CA THR A 302 3.58 10.81 32.96
C THR A 302 2.46 9.83 32.65
N THR A 303 1.58 9.56 33.62
CA THR A 303 0.44 8.68 33.40
C THR A 303 -0.86 9.14 34.05
N SER A 304 -1.97 8.80 33.42
CA SER A 304 -3.33 8.98 33.93
C SER A 304 -3.98 7.65 34.38
N GLY A 305 -3.23 6.55 34.38
CA GLY A 305 -3.67 5.23 34.85
C GLY A 305 -2.85 4.69 36.02
N ASN A 306 -3.01 3.41 36.32
CA ASN A 306 -2.21 2.72 37.34
C ASN A 306 -0.84 2.34 36.77
N LEU A 307 0.19 2.39 37.61
CA LEU A 307 1.54 1.95 37.28
C LEU A 307 1.91 0.74 38.13
N GLU A 308 2.17 -0.39 37.49
CA GLU A 308 2.59 -1.63 38.13
C GLU A 308 4.04 -1.98 37.77
N CYS A 309 4.87 -2.16 38.78
CA CYS A 309 6.25 -2.62 38.65
C CYS A 309 6.57 -3.71 39.68
N LEU A 310 6.01 -4.91 39.44
CA LEU A 310 5.95 -6.01 40.41
C LEU A 310 6.79 -7.24 40.04
N GLY A 311 7.51 -7.22 38.91
CA GLY A 311 8.39 -8.33 38.51
C GLY A 311 9.65 -8.40 39.37
N ASP A 312 10.69 -9.09 38.90
CA ASP A 312 11.96 -9.21 39.60
C ASP A 312 13.07 -8.49 38.80
N PRO A 313 13.62 -7.37 39.31
CA PRO A 313 13.51 -6.84 40.67
C PRO A 313 12.28 -5.95 40.96
N GLY A 314 11.54 -5.49 39.94
CA GLY A 314 10.38 -4.60 40.14
C GLY A 314 10.77 -3.23 40.72
N LYS A 315 11.84 -2.62 40.17
CA LYS A 315 12.51 -1.44 40.74
C LYS A 315 12.26 -0.17 39.92
N ILE A 316 11.89 0.91 40.59
CA ILE A 316 11.83 2.28 40.04
C ILE A 316 12.98 3.10 40.64
N SER A 317 13.93 3.56 39.84
CA SER A 317 15.11 4.29 40.33
C SER A 317 15.52 5.44 39.42
N GLY A 318 16.04 6.53 39.99
CA GLY A 318 16.53 7.71 39.27
C GLY A 318 15.49 8.38 38.37
N SER A 319 14.21 8.08 38.58
CA SER A 319 13.13 8.42 37.65
C SER A 319 12.22 9.51 38.22
N GLU A 320 11.58 10.26 37.33
CA GLU A 320 10.52 11.20 37.66
C GLU A 320 9.18 10.64 37.16
N ILE A 321 8.33 10.22 38.08
CA ILE A 321 7.01 9.67 37.77
C ILE A 321 5.95 10.71 38.15
N ILE A 322 5.12 11.07 37.18
CA ILE A 322 4.04 12.05 37.33
C ILE A 322 2.71 11.30 37.17
N MET A 323 2.02 11.12 38.29
CA MET A 323 0.72 10.46 38.37
C MET A 323 -0.39 11.51 38.35
N ASN A 324 -1.00 11.71 37.18
CA ASN A 324 -2.18 12.56 37.03
C ASN A 324 -3.39 11.95 37.75
N LYS A 325 -3.54 10.63 37.62
CA LYS A 325 -4.55 9.77 38.24
C LYS A 325 -3.95 8.38 38.51
N GLY A 326 -4.68 7.52 39.20
CA GLY A 326 -4.27 6.13 39.45
C GLY A 326 -3.24 5.97 40.55
N THR A 327 -2.82 4.73 40.79
CA THR A 327 -1.90 4.35 41.87
C THR A 327 -0.59 3.78 41.34
N ILE A 328 0.46 3.78 42.18
CA ILE A 328 1.71 3.05 41.90
C ILE A 328 1.75 1.80 42.77
N ASN A 329 1.97 0.65 42.14
CA ASN A 329 2.23 -0.63 42.79
C ASN A 329 3.63 -1.10 42.38
N ALA A 330 4.62 -0.98 43.27
CA ALA A 330 6.01 -1.32 42.95
C ALA A 330 6.68 -2.10 44.09
N LYS A 331 7.63 -2.99 43.76
CA LYS A 331 8.42 -3.66 44.80
C LYS A 331 9.42 -2.70 45.44
N ILE A 332 10.21 -2.00 44.63
CA ILE A 332 11.29 -1.14 45.12
C ILE A 332 11.18 0.23 44.46
N ILE A 333 11.21 1.29 45.25
CA ILE A 333 11.33 2.66 44.75
C ILE A 333 12.54 3.32 45.40
N GLY A 334 13.38 3.95 44.58
CA GLY A 334 14.61 4.59 45.00
C GLY A 334 15.84 3.68 44.92
N SER A 335 16.98 4.26 45.31
CA SER A 335 18.28 3.60 45.35
C SER A 335 19.26 4.52 46.06
N GLU A 336 20.10 3.97 46.94
CA GLU A 336 21.15 4.72 47.65
C GLU A 336 22.24 5.24 46.70
N LYS A 337 22.47 4.53 45.59
CA LYS A 337 23.56 4.82 44.64
C LYS A 337 23.14 5.68 43.44
N ASP A 338 21.84 5.71 43.14
CA ASP A 338 21.34 6.39 41.93
C ASP A 338 20.87 7.81 42.24
N LYS A 339 20.49 8.54 41.18
CA LYS A 339 19.82 9.83 41.33
C LYS A 339 18.53 9.67 42.15
N PRO A 340 18.12 10.73 42.89
CA PRO A 340 16.85 10.71 43.62
C PRO A 340 15.67 10.36 42.72
N THR A 341 14.75 9.54 43.24
CA THR A 341 13.51 9.17 42.54
C THR A 341 12.40 10.10 42.99
N TYR A 342 11.71 10.73 42.04
CA TYR A 342 10.65 11.68 42.30
C TYR A 342 9.31 11.09 41.87
N ILE A 343 8.34 11.08 42.78
CA ILE A 343 6.98 10.67 42.47
C ILE A 343 6.06 11.83 42.80
N LYS A 344 5.29 12.29 41.82
CA LYS A 344 4.34 13.39 41.97
C LYS A 344 2.93 12.87 41.79
N TYR A 345 2.13 12.95 42.83
CA TYR A 345 0.69 12.68 42.77
C TYR A 345 -0.11 13.98 42.69
N PHE A 346 -1.12 13.99 41.83
CA PHE A 346 -2.05 15.12 41.75
C PHE A 346 -3.21 15.02 42.75
N ALA A 347 -3.51 13.83 43.27
CA ALA A 347 -4.53 13.60 44.29
C ALA A 347 -3.97 12.78 45.45
N GLU A 348 -4.41 13.10 46.68
CA GLU A 348 -3.94 12.44 47.91
C GLU A 348 -4.42 10.99 48.01
N ASP A 349 -5.69 10.72 47.67
CA ASP A 349 -6.25 9.36 47.70
C ASP A 349 -5.46 8.38 46.83
N ASN A 350 -4.94 8.83 45.70
CA ASN A 350 -4.10 8.04 44.81
C ASN A 350 -2.77 7.65 45.48
N ALA A 351 -2.17 8.57 46.23
CA ALA A 351 -0.94 8.30 46.97
C ALA A 351 -1.22 7.31 48.12
N ASN A 352 -2.31 7.49 48.86
CA ASN A 352 -2.68 6.64 49.98
C ASN A 352 -3.02 5.20 49.56
N ASN A 353 -3.58 5.02 48.36
CA ASN A 353 -3.92 3.71 47.80
C ASN A 353 -2.76 3.03 47.03
N SER A 354 -1.59 3.68 46.95
CA SER A 354 -0.42 3.11 46.28
C SER A 354 0.33 2.16 47.19
N THR A 355 0.77 1.03 46.65
CA THR A 355 1.46 -0.02 47.41
C THR A 355 2.94 -0.12 47.02
N VAL A 356 3.83 0.10 47.99
CA VAL A 356 5.27 0.02 47.75
C VAL A 356 5.90 -0.89 48.81
N ALA A 357 6.54 -1.98 48.39
CA ALA A 357 7.11 -2.94 49.35
C ALA A 357 8.40 -2.41 50.02
N THR A 358 9.21 -1.64 49.29
CA THR A 358 10.46 -1.06 49.81
C THR A 358 10.67 0.34 49.25
N LEU A 359 10.80 1.31 50.15
CA LEU A 359 11.20 2.68 49.85
C LEU A 359 12.65 2.86 50.27
N ALA A 360 13.55 2.94 49.30
CA ALA A 360 14.98 3.19 49.54
C ALA A 360 15.25 4.68 49.73
N GLU A 361 16.40 4.98 50.34
CA GLU A 361 16.90 6.35 50.51
C GLU A 361 16.96 7.09 49.16
N GLY A 362 16.79 8.41 49.20
CA GLY A 362 16.75 9.25 48.00
C GLY A 362 15.40 9.29 47.27
N THR A 363 14.36 8.60 47.77
CA THR A 363 12.99 8.72 47.26
C THR A 363 12.32 9.99 47.77
N ARG A 364 11.65 10.73 46.89
CA ARG A 364 10.89 11.96 47.21
C ARG A 364 9.48 11.84 46.62
N ILE A 365 8.48 11.75 47.49
CA ILE A 365 7.07 11.71 47.09
C ILE A 365 6.47 13.09 47.37
N GLN A 366 5.79 13.66 46.37
CA GLN A 366 5.12 14.95 46.45
C GLN A 366 3.64 14.78 46.10
N ILE A 367 2.74 15.35 46.90
CA ILE A 367 1.30 15.36 46.65
C ILE A 367 0.88 16.81 46.41
N ARG A 368 0.15 17.08 45.31
CA ARG A 368 -0.19 18.43 44.84
C ARG A 368 -1.28 19.10 45.71
N LYS A 369 -0.94 19.40 46.97
CA LYS A 369 -1.53 20.43 47.85
C LYS A 369 -0.86 20.54 49.23
N THR A 370 0.13 19.70 49.52
CA THR A 370 0.93 19.79 50.75
C THR A 370 2.37 19.40 50.37
N ASN A 371 3.34 20.28 50.66
CA ASN A 371 4.75 19.92 50.61
C ASN A 371 5.05 18.93 51.74
N ILE A 372 4.59 17.68 51.64
CA ILE A 372 5.01 16.63 52.56
C ILE A 372 6.38 16.19 52.07
N ILE A 373 7.42 16.86 52.57
CA ILE A 373 8.75 16.28 52.58
C ILE A 373 8.69 15.20 53.67
N ILE A 374 8.55 13.93 53.28
CA ILE A 374 8.84 12.84 54.21
C ILE A 374 10.36 12.90 54.44
N LYS A 375 10.77 13.61 55.49
CA LYS A 375 12.12 13.54 56.03
C LYS A 375 12.19 12.23 56.81
N PHE A 376 13.13 11.36 56.43
CA PHE A 376 13.50 10.24 57.27
C PHE A 376 14.01 10.79 58.60
N ASP A 377 13.39 10.35 59.71
CA ASP A 377 13.97 10.52 61.03
C ASP A 377 15.32 9.80 61.02
N GLN A 378 16.40 10.57 61.07
CA GLN A 378 17.69 10.01 61.44
C GLN A 378 17.55 9.42 62.85
N PRO A 379 17.97 8.17 63.12
CA PRO A 379 18.06 7.70 64.48
C PRO A 379 19.10 8.55 65.23
N TRP A 380 18.62 9.33 66.19
CA TRP A 380 19.44 9.97 67.21
C TRP A 380 19.78 8.94 68.31
N PRO A 381 21.02 8.88 68.84
CA PRO A 381 22.17 9.76 68.59
C PRO A 381 23.11 9.21 67.49
N PRO A 382 24.02 10.05 66.95
CA PRO A 382 25.01 9.61 65.98
C PRO A 382 25.91 8.50 66.54
N PRO A 383 26.38 7.55 65.69
CA PRO A 383 27.35 6.55 66.08
C PRO A 383 28.64 7.23 66.58
N LYS A 384 29.17 6.70 67.69
CA LYS A 384 30.38 7.18 68.38
C LYS A 384 31.64 7.02 67.55
#